data_AF-K1YGT9-F1
#
_entry.id   AF-K1YGT9-F1
#
_cell.length_a   1.000
_cell.length_b   1.000
_cell.length_c   1.000
_cell.angle_alpha   90.00
_cell.angle_beta   90.00
_cell.angle_gamma   90.00
#
_symmetry.space_group_name_H-M   'P 1'
#
loop_
_entity.id
_entity.type
_entity.pdbx_description
1 polymer ?
#
loop_
_entity_poly.entity_id
_entity_poly.type
_entity_poly.pdbx_seq_one_letter_code
_entity_poly.pdbx_strand_id
1 'polypeptide(L)'
;MGIAVDSDHGLTVPVIRDVDRKSIKELAIEVESTVGKVREGKLSREEMQGGTFTITNAGALGGHHFSAIINYPEVAILGLGQGRMQPAVVTDERGRHEIVPRLIMPIVLCFDHRVVDGADAVRFLKVVIKALEDPDELLITMI
;
A
#
# COMPACT_ATOMS: atom_id res chain seq x y z
N MET A 1 4.53 -10.37 -2.75
CA MET A 1 3.94 -9.02 -2.85
C MET A 1 4.85 -8.15 -3.69
N GLY A 2 4.36 -7.67 -4.83
CA GLY A 2 5.07 -6.71 -5.68
C GLY A 2 5.13 -5.33 -5.01
N ILE A 3 6.27 -4.67 -5.09
CA ILE A 3 6.44 -3.29 -4.63
C ILE A 3 6.91 -2.46 -5.82
N ALA A 4 6.14 -1.47 -6.23
CA ALA A 4 6.53 -0.61 -7.34
C ALA A 4 7.65 0.35 -6.89
N VAL A 5 8.78 0.30 -7.59
CA VAL A 5 9.97 1.09 -7.30
C VAL A 5 10.33 1.92 -8.53
N ASP A 6 10.38 3.23 -8.33
CA ASP A 6 10.87 4.19 -9.31
C ASP A 6 12.40 4.25 -9.31
N SER A 7 12.99 4.30 -10.50
CA SER A 7 14.43 4.33 -10.72
C SER A 7 14.75 5.07 -12.02
N ASP A 8 16.03 5.40 -12.25
CA ASP A 8 16.46 6.05 -13.49
C ASP A 8 16.21 5.20 -14.76
N HIS A 9 15.98 3.88 -14.58
CA HIS A 9 15.62 2.95 -15.64
C HIS A 9 14.09 2.80 -15.83
N GLY A 10 13.30 3.58 -15.10
CA GLY A 10 11.85 3.52 -15.07
C GLY A 10 11.31 2.67 -13.93
N LEU A 11 10.04 2.30 -14.05
CA LEU A 11 9.28 1.57 -13.03
C LEU A 11 9.61 0.08 -13.05
N THR A 12 10.06 -0.44 -11.92
CA THR A 12 10.28 -1.88 -11.72
C THR A 12 9.43 -2.38 -10.55
N VAL A 13 8.95 -3.62 -10.61
CA VAL A 13 8.11 -4.22 -9.56
C VAL A 13 8.76 -5.50 -9.02
N PRO A 14 9.77 -5.39 -8.13
CA PRO A 14 10.30 -6.55 -7.42
C PRO A 14 9.27 -7.18 -6.48
N VAL A 15 9.45 -8.47 -6.19
CA VAL A 15 8.55 -9.29 -5.38
C VAL A 15 9.20 -9.64 -4.05
N ILE A 16 8.62 -9.14 -2.96
CA ILE A 16 8.93 -9.59 -1.60
C ILE A 16 8.15 -10.87 -1.33
N ARG A 17 8.86 -11.95 -0.97
CA ARG A 17 8.27 -13.29 -0.73
C ARG A 17 7.71 -13.41 0.67
N ASP A 18 6.74 -14.30 0.86
CA ASP A 18 6.28 -14.77 2.18
C ASP A 18 6.05 -13.64 3.21
N VAL A 19 5.39 -12.57 2.76
CA VAL A 19 5.22 -11.34 3.55
C VAL A 19 4.38 -11.56 4.81
N ASP A 20 3.51 -12.58 4.79
CA ASP A 20 2.69 -13.05 5.90
C ASP A 20 3.50 -13.73 7.02
N ARG A 21 4.76 -14.10 6.75
CA ARG A 21 5.64 -14.83 7.68
C ARG A 21 6.73 -13.95 8.29
N LYS A 22 6.74 -12.66 7.96
CA LYS A 22 7.80 -11.73 8.31
C LYS A 22 7.27 -10.67 9.26
N SER A 23 8.07 -10.33 10.27
CA SER A 23 7.83 -9.18 11.11
C SER A 23 7.98 -7.87 10.32
N ILE A 24 7.40 -6.77 10.84
CA ILE A 24 7.57 -5.42 10.26
C ILE A 24 9.05 -5.09 10.07
N LYS A 25 9.90 -5.47 11.02
CA LYS A 25 11.34 -5.21 10.96
C LYS A 25 12.02 -5.96 9.82
N GLU A 26 11.71 -7.24 9.63
CA GLU A 26 12.26 -8.04 8.53
C GLU A 26 11.80 -7.49 7.18
N LEU A 27 10.51 -7.12 7.07
CA LEU A 27 9.96 -6.49 5.87
C LEU A 27 10.67 -5.16 5.56
N ALA A 28 10.90 -4.31 6.56
CA ALA A 28 11.58 -3.03 6.36
C ALA A 28 13.01 -3.22 5.80
N ILE A 29 13.78 -4.14 6.38
CA ILE A 29 15.15 -4.45 5.93
C ILE A 29 15.14 -5.00 4.50
N GLU A 30 14.23 -5.92 4.20
CA GLU A 30 14.17 -6.57 2.88
C GLU A 30 13.71 -5.61 1.79
N VAL A 31 12.72 -4.76 2.07
CA VAL A 31 12.26 -3.71 1.15
C VAL A 31 13.40 -2.74 0.86
N GLU A 32 14.12 -2.27 1.88
CA GLU A 32 15.26 -1.34 1.69
C GLU A 32 16.37 -1.98 0.83
N SER A 33 16.74 -3.23 1.15
CA SER A 33 17.73 -3.97 0.37
C SER A 33 17.30 -4.14 -1.09
N THR A 34 16.02 -4.47 -1.31
CA THR A 34 15.45 -4.67 -2.65
C THR A 34 15.42 -3.38 -3.45
N VAL A 35 15.01 -2.25 -2.84
CA VAL A 35 15.05 -0.92 -3.47
C VAL A 35 16.48 -0.54 -3.86
N GLY A 36 17.46 -0.84 -3.02
CA GLY A 36 18.89 -0.66 -3.34
C GLY A 36 19.29 -1.44 -4.60
N LYS A 37 18.94 -2.72 -4.69
CA LYS A 37 19.21 -3.55 -5.87
C LYS A 37 18.54 -3.02 -7.14
N VAL A 38 17.30 -2.52 -7.05
CA VAL A 38 16.60 -1.89 -8.19
C VAL A 38 17.40 -0.72 -8.73
N ARG A 39 17.81 0.20 -7.84
CA ARG A 39 18.55 1.41 -8.21
C ARG A 39 19.93 1.09 -8.79
N GLU A 40 20.55 0.01 -8.33
CA GLU A 40 21.83 -0.47 -8.86
C GLU A 40 21.69 -1.33 -10.13
N GLY A 41 20.47 -1.64 -10.58
CA GLY A 41 20.23 -2.51 -11.73
C GLY A 41 20.63 -3.97 -11.51
N LYS A 42 20.64 -4.45 -10.26
CA LYS A 42 21.13 -5.78 -9.86
C LYS A 42 20.03 -6.79 -9.53
N LEU A 43 18.78 -6.48 -9.89
CA LEU A 43 17.67 -7.41 -9.71
C LEU A 43 17.80 -8.63 -10.63
N SER A 44 17.65 -9.81 -10.04
CA SER A 44 17.48 -11.05 -10.81
C SER A 44 16.08 -11.14 -11.42
N ARG A 45 15.90 -11.99 -12.43
CA ARG A 45 14.57 -12.22 -13.04
C ARG A 45 13.60 -12.87 -12.06
N GLU A 46 14.13 -13.75 -11.21
CA GLU A 46 13.39 -14.48 -10.19
C GLU A 46 12.79 -13.54 -9.14
N GLU A 47 13.51 -12.46 -8.80
CA GLU A 47 13.05 -11.40 -7.89
C GLU A 47 11.96 -10.51 -8.52
N MET A 48 11.72 -10.57 -9.83
CA MET A 48 10.69 -9.78 -10.52
C MET A 48 9.43 -10.58 -10.90
N GLN A 49 9.40 -11.89 -10.64
CA GLN A 49 8.33 -12.77 -11.10
C GLN A 49 7.48 -13.34 -9.97
N GLY A 50 6.27 -13.83 -10.29
CA GLY A 50 5.43 -14.55 -9.34
C GLY A 50 4.88 -13.69 -8.20
N GLY A 51 4.65 -12.40 -8.47
CA GLY A 51 3.84 -11.55 -7.60
C GLY A 51 2.37 -12.00 -7.62
N THR A 52 1.66 -11.74 -6.53
CA THR A 52 0.23 -12.07 -6.36
C THR A 52 -0.64 -10.84 -6.06
N PHE A 53 0.01 -9.73 -5.74
CA PHE A 53 -0.59 -8.45 -5.36
C PHE A 53 0.51 -7.39 -5.38
N THR A 54 0.20 -6.19 -5.85
CA THR A 54 1.16 -5.09 -5.93
C THR A 54 0.76 -3.92 -5.03
N ILE A 55 1.74 -3.31 -4.37
CA ILE A 55 1.62 -2.00 -3.72
C ILE A 55 2.44 -0.99 -4.53
N THR A 56 1.85 0.16 -4.80
CA THR A 56 2.53 1.28 -5.45
C THR A 56 2.34 2.56 -4.64
N ASN A 57 3.44 3.24 -4.33
CA ASN A 57 3.45 4.43 -3.50
C ASN A 57 3.85 5.66 -4.33
N ALA A 58 2.86 6.40 -4.83
CA ALA A 58 3.10 7.68 -5.50
C ALA A 58 3.18 8.86 -4.51
N GLY A 59 2.97 8.62 -3.21
CA GLY A 59 3.07 9.64 -2.18
C GLY A 59 4.45 10.27 -2.09
N ALA A 60 5.50 9.53 -2.43
CA ALA A 60 6.86 10.06 -2.53
C ALA A 60 7.02 11.16 -3.61
N LEU A 61 6.16 11.15 -4.64
CA LEU A 61 6.15 12.10 -5.75
C LEU A 61 5.10 13.21 -5.60
N GLY A 62 4.32 13.20 -4.50
CA GLY A 62 3.32 14.24 -4.21
C GLY A 62 1.93 14.04 -4.83
N GLY A 63 1.56 12.81 -5.22
CA GLY A 63 0.25 12.52 -5.80
C GLY A 63 -0.90 12.46 -4.77
N HIS A 64 -2.13 12.78 -5.20
CA HIS A 64 -3.36 12.50 -4.42
C HIS A 64 -3.92 11.12 -4.77
N HIS A 65 -5.05 11.08 -5.48
CA HIS A 65 -5.62 9.86 -6.04
C HIS A 65 -4.98 9.60 -7.39
N PHE A 66 -4.60 8.36 -7.64
CA PHE A 66 -4.19 7.89 -8.95
C PHE A 66 -4.73 6.48 -9.15
N SER A 67 -5.07 6.14 -10.39
CA SER A 67 -5.49 4.79 -10.76
C SER A 67 -4.27 4.06 -11.29
N ALA A 68 -3.85 3.00 -10.59
CA ALA A 68 -2.76 2.16 -11.02
C ALA A 68 -3.28 1.06 -11.95
N ILE A 69 -2.48 0.67 -12.94
CA ILE A 69 -2.78 -0.45 -13.82
C ILE A 69 -2.33 -1.73 -13.11
N ILE A 70 -3.22 -2.72 -13.05
CA ILE A 70 -2.94 -4.03 -12.46
C ILE A 70 -1.83 -4.72 -13.25
N ASN A 71 -0.83 -5.27 -12.56
CA ASN A 71 0.24 -6.02 -13.18
C ASN A 71 -0.22 -7.46 -13.48
N TYR A 72 -0.53 -7.77 -14.73
CA TYR A 72 -0.96 -9.12 -15.10
C TYR A 72 0.14 -10.16 -14.77
N PRO A 73 -0.20 -11.33 -14.19
CA PRO A 73 -1.54 -11.91 -13.98
C PRO A 73 -2.18 -11.64 -12.61
N GLU A 74 -1.71 -10.64 -11.84
CA GLU A 74 -2.37 -10.25 -10.60
C GLU A 74 -3.78 -9.69 -10.88
N VAL A 75 -4.62 -9.63 -9.84
CA VAL A 75 -6.02 -9.19 -9.94
C VAL A 75 -6.31 -7.91 -9.17
N ALA A 76 -5.33 -7.38 -8.44
CA ALA A 76 -5.48 -6.15 -7.67
C ALA A 76 -4.14 -5.45 -7.43
N ILE A 77 -4.20 -4.13 -7.29
CA ILE A 77 -3.08 -3.25 -6.95
C ILE A 77 -3.55 -2.15 -5.99
N LEU A 78 -2.78 -1.90 -4.94
CA LEU A 78 -3.04 -0.85 -3.94
C LEU A 78 -2.14 0.36 -4.18
N GLY A 79 -2.76 1.50 -4.49
CA GLY A 79 -2.10 2.79 -4.63
C GLY A 79 -2.15 3.60 -3.34
N LEU A 80 -0.98 4.08 -2.90
CA LEU A 80 -0.82 4.98 -1.77
C LEU A 80 -0.44 6.37 -2.28
N GLY A 81 -1.28 7.38 -2.00
CA GLY A 81 -0.96 8.77 -2.28
C GLY A 81 -0.24 9.46 -1.12
N GLN A 82 0.01 10.76 -1.27
CA GLN A 82 0.73 11.55 -0.28
C GLN A 82 -0.14 11.81 0.95
N GLY A 83 0.35 11.42 2.12
CA GLY A 83 -0.20 11.86 3.41
C GLY A 83 0.04 13.36 3.61
N ARG A 84 -1.02 14.10 3.93
CA ARG A 84 -0.93 15.54 4.25
C ARG A 84 -1.91 15.94 5.34
N MET A 85 -1.58 17.00 6.07
CA MET A 85 -2.49 17.58 7.05
C MET A 85 -3.70 18.20 6.34
N GLN A 86 -4.90 17.80 6.73
CA GLN A 86 -6.17 18.30 6.21
C GLN A 86 -7.13 18.58 7.38
N PRO A 87 -8.00 19.60 7.27
CA PRO A 87 -9.07 19.79 8.24
C PRO A 87 -10.08 18.64 8.14
N ALA A 88 -10.38 18.00 9.26
CA ALA A 88 -11.39 16.95 9.36
C ALA A 88 -12.39 17.28 10.45
N VAL A 89 -13.67 16.96 10.21
CA VAL A 89 -14.72 17.07 11.22
C VAL A 89 -14.70 15.81 12.08
N VAL A 90 -14.52 15.98 13.38
CA VAL A 90 -14.67 14.91 14.38
C VAL A 90 -15.91 15.18 15.22
N THR A 91 -16.55 14.10 15.67
CA THR A 91 -17.71 14.18 16.56
C THR A 91 -17.30 13.66 17.93
N ASP A 92 -17.47 14.46 18.97
CA ASP A 92 -17.16 14.04 20.35
C ASP A 92 -18.25 13.11 20.92
N GLU A 93 -17.99 12.53 22.10
CA GLU A 93 -18.94 11.65 22.80
C GLU A 93 -20.30 12.30 23.10
N ARG A 94 -20.37 13.63 23.06
CA ARG A 94 -21.59 14.44 23.31
C ARG A 94 -22.27 14.85 22.01
N GLY A 95 -21.80 14.38 20.85
CA GLY A 95 -22.36 14.67 19.53
C GLY A 95 -21.98 16.05 18.97
N ARG A 96 -20.99 16.74 19.55
CA ARG A 96 -20.54 18.05 19.05
C ARG A 96 -19.50 17.87 17.95
N HIS A 97 -19.62 18.68 16.90
CA HIS A 97 -18.70 18.66 15.76
C HIS A 97 -17.58 19.68 15.94
N GLU A 98 -16.34 19.23 15.77
CA GLU A 98 -15.14 20.08 15.82
C GLU A 98 -14.28 19.86 14.59
N ILE A 99 -13.68 20.93 14.05
CA ILE A 99 -12.70 20.83 12.96
C ILE A 99 -11.32 20.69 13.58
N VAL A 100 -10.65 19.57 13.32
CA VAL A 100 -9.30 19.29 13.80
C VAL A 100 -8.37 18.95 12.64
N PRO A 101 -7.07 19.30 12.72
CA PRO A 101 -6.11 18.89 11.71
C PRO A 101 -5.84 17.38 11.83
N ARG A 102 -5.97 16.64 10.73
CA ARG A 102 -5.66 15.20 10.63
C ARG A 102 -4.69 14.92 9.50
N LEU A 103 -3.78 13.98 9.72
CA LEU A 103 -2.95 13.43 8.65
C LEU A 103 -3.82 12.49 7.82
N ILE A 104 -4.17 12.89 6.59
CA ILE A 104 -5.02 12.10 5.70
C ILE A 104 -4.17 11.62 4.53
N MET A 105 -4.19 10.31 4.29
CA MET A 105 -3.54 9.65 3.17
C MET A 105 -4.60 8.99 2.27
N PRO A 106 -4.71 9.36 0.98
CA PRO A 106 -5.61 8.69 0.07
C PRO A 106 -5.06 7.32 -0.32
N ILE A 107 -5.93 6.30 -0.27
CA ILE A 107 -5.64 4.93 -0.68
C ILE A 107 -6.62 4.56 -1.80
N VAL A 108 -6.10 4.03 -2.91
CA VAL A 108 -6.89 3.61 -4.06
C VAL A 108 -6.64 2.14 -4.34
N LEU A 109 -7.69 1.32 -4.34
CA LEU A 109 -7.62 -0.09 -4.74
C LEU A 109 -8.16 -0.22 -6.16
N CYS A 110 -7.30 -0.64 -7.10
CA CYS A 110 -7.74 -1.08 -8.41
C CYS A 110 -7.81 -2.61 -8.41
N PHE A 111 -8.90 -3.18 -8.91
CA PHE A 111 -9.12 -4.63 -8.92
C PHE A 111 -9.83 -5.06 -10.21
N ASP A 112 -9.63 -6.32 -10.59
CA ASP A 112 -10.27 -6.94 -11.74
C ASP A 112 -11.68 -7.42 -11.37
N HIS A 113 -12.70 -6.71 -11.85
CA HIS A 113 -14.09 -7.01 -11.55
C HIS A 113 -14.59 -8.35 -12.16
N ARG A 114 -13.79 -8.98 -13.04
CA ARG A 114 -14.05 -10.34 -13.52
C ARG A 114 -13.76 -11.40 -12.46
N VAL A 115 -12.98 -11.04 -11.43
CA VAL A 115 -12.53 -11.95 -10.37
C VAL A 115 -13.04 -11.54 -9.00
N VAL A 116 -13.15 -10.24 -8.71
CA VAL A 116 -13.50 -9.70 -7.39
C VAL A 116 -14.71 -8.78 -7.49
N ASP A 117 -15.66 -8.93 -6.57
CA ASP A 117 -16.81 -8.03 -6.44
C ASP A 117 -16.47 -6.74 -5.67
N GLY A 118 -17.13 -5.64 -6.03
CA GLY A 118 -16.92 -4.35 -5.36
C GLY A 118 -17.18 -4.37 -3.85
N ALA A 119 -18.11 -5.20 -3.38
CA ALA A 119 -18.38 -5.34 -1.95
C ALA A 119 -17.19 -5.97 -1.19
N ASP A 120 -16.52 -6.96 -1.79
CA ASP A 120 -15.32 -7.58 -1.21
C ASP A 120 -14.14 -6.63 -1.24
N ALA A 121 -13.95 -5.89 -2.34
CA ALA A 121 -12.93 -4.86 -2.44
C ALA A 121 -13.07 -3.79 -1.34
N VAL A 122 -14.30 -3.32 -1.08
CA VAL A 122 -14.57 -2.34 -0.01
C VAL A 122 -14.36 -2.95 1.38
N ARG A 123 -14.76 -4.21 1.61
CA ARG A 123 -14.51 -4.90 2.88
C ARG A 123 -13.01 -5.05 3.15
N PHE A 124 -12.24 -5.50 2.17
CA PHE A 124 -10.79 -5.60 2.25
C PHE A 124 -10.16 -4.23 2.56
N LEU A 125 -10.54 -3.18 1.82
CA LEU A 125 -9.98 -1.85 2.03
C LEU A 125 -10.30 -1.30 3.43
N LYS A 126 -11.49 -1.59 3.99
CA LYS A 126 -11.83 -1.23 5.37
C LYS A 126 -10.94 -1.91 6.40
N VAL A 127 -10.59 -3.17 6.21
CA VAL A 127 -9.66 -3.89 7.10
C VAL A 127 -8.29 -3.20 7.07
N VAL A 128 -7.78 -2.89 5.87
CA VAL A 128 -6.50 -2.18 5.71
C VAL A 128 -6.54 -0.81 6.37
N ILE A 129 -7.59 -0.02 6.12
CA ILE A 129 -7.74 1.32 6.71
C ILE A 129 -7.78 1.22 8.24
N LYS A 130 -8.58 0.31 8.81
CA LYS A 130 -8.70 0.14 10.26
C LYS A 130 -7.34 -0.18 10.89
N ALA A 131 -6.58 -1.10 10.29
CA ALA A 131 -5.25 -1.46 10.77
C ALA A 131 -4.26 -0.27 10.67
N LEU A 132 -4.41 0.64 9.70
CA LEU A 132 -3.53 1.81 9.57
C LEU A 132 -3.93 2.99 10.45
N GLU A 133 -5.21 3.14 10.77
CA GLU A 133 -5.71 4.22 11.65
C GLU A 133 -5.39 3.99 13.12
N ASP A 134 -5.20 2.74 13.54
CA ASP A 134 -4.91 2.35 14.91
C ASP A 134 -3.72 1.36 14.97
N PRO A 135 -2.52 1.82 15.41
CA PRO A 135 -1.35 0.96 15.56
C PRO A 135 -1.54 -0.22 16.52
N ASP A 136 -2.40 -0.11 17.53
CA ASP A 136 -2.66 -1.20 18.46
C ASP A 136 -3.46 -2.31 17.75
N GLU A 137 -4.47 -1.94 16.96
CA GLU A 137 -5.19 -2.88 16.09
C GLU A 137 -4.26 -3.55 15.07
N LEU A 138 -3.31 -2.80 14.46
CA LEU A 138 -2.30 -3.40 13.59
C LEU A 138 -1.54 -4.51 14.31
N LEU A 139 -1.02 -4.22 15.51
CA LEU A 139 -0.24 -5.18 16.29
C LEU A 139 -1.08 -6.41 16.69
N ILE A 140 -2.35 -6.22 17.04
CA ILE A 140 -3.27 -7.32 17.36
C ILE A 140 -3.50 -8.21 16.14
N THR A 141 -3.66 -7.63 14.94
CA THR A 141 -3.86 -8.42 13.71
C THR A 141 -2.62 -9.18 13.23
N MET A 142 -1.45 -8.91 13.82
CA MET A 142 -0.18 -9.55 13.47
C MET A 142 0.21 -10.75 14.36
N ILE A 143 -0.61 -11.08 15.36
CA ILE A 143 -0.43 -12.20 16.29
C ILE A 143 -1.33 -13.36 15.88
#